data_AF-A0A075FX61-F1
#
_entry.id   AF-A0A075FX61-F1
#
_cell.length_a   1.000
_cell.length_b   1.000
_cell.length_c   1.000
_cell.angle_alpha   90.00
_cell.angle_beta   90.00
_cell.angle_gamma   90.00
#
_symmetry.space_group_name_H-M   'P 1'
#
loop_
_entity.id
_entity.type
_entity.pdbx_description
1 polymer ?
#
loop_
_entity_poly.entity_id
_entity_poly.type
_entity_poly.pdbx_seq_one_letter_code
_entity_poly.pdbx_strand_id
1 'polypeptide(L)'
;LSRATQKTLSYIALEQPISSKQLLEVRGSGVYTHLKELRQLNFIEHQAVGRLRIYSTTEKFQKYFGIEGDVNALKQKLFKKIRK
;
A
#
# COMPACT_ATOMS: atom_id res chain seq x y z
N LEU A 1 0.63 13.73 -3.57
CA LEU A 1 0.30 12.78 -2.49
C LEU A 1 0.30 13.50 -1.15
N SER A 2 -0.84 13.51 -0.45
CA SER A 2 -0.90 14.04 0.92
C SER A 2 -0.09 13.16 1.89
N ARG A 3 0.35 13.71 3.03
CA ARG A 3 1.02 12.92 4.09
C ARG A 3 0.16 11.75 4.58
N ALA A 4 -1.17 11.93 4.62
CA ALA A 4 -2.11 10.88 5.02
C ALA A 4 -2.21 9.76 3.97
N THR A 5 -2.22 10.13 2.68
CA THR A 5 -2.20 9.18 1.56
C THR A 5 -0.91 8.38 1.54
N GLN A 6 0.25 9.03 1.77
CA GLN A 6 1.55 8.34 1.87
C GLN A 6 1.60 7.35 3.03
N LYS A 7 1.09 7.72 4.21
CA LYS A 7 0.99 6.78 5.36
C LYS A 7 0.12 5.56 5.02
N THR A 8 -0.97 5.75 4.28
CA THR A 8 -1.83 4.66 3.83
C THR A 8 -1.09 3.75 2.84
N LEU A 9 -0.40 4.34 1.87
CA LEU A 9 0.42 3.60 0.90
C LEU A 9 1.53 2.78 1.58
N SER A 10 2.28 3.39 2.48
CA SER A 10 3.34 2.71 3.24
C SER A 10 2.81 1.54 4.05
N TYR A 11 1.60 1.67 4.62
CA TYR A 11 0.98 0.60 5.37
C TYR A 11 0.55 -0.56 4.46
N ILE A 12 -0.06 -0.27 3.30
CA ILE A 12 -0.40 -1.30 2.31
C ILE A 12 0.86 -2.03 1.83
N ALA A 13 1.95 -1.30 1.56
CA ALA A 13 3.21 -1.89 1.13
C ALA A 13 3.82 -2.87 2.17
N LEU A 14 3.56 -2.66 3.45
CA LEU A 14 4.04 -3.51 4.54
C LEU A 14 3.12 -4.71 4.81
N GLU A 15 1.81 -4.47 4.84
CA GLU A 15 0.81 -5.47 5.26
C GLU A 15 0.12 -6.16 4.08
N GLN A 16 0.54 -5.90 2.83
CA GLN A 16 -0.02 -6.59 1.68
C GLN A 16 0.17 -8.12 1.81
N PRO A 17 -0.85 -8.92 1.41
CA PRO A 17 -2.16 -8.50 0.91
C PRO A 17 -3.12 -8.07 2.05
N ILE A 18 -3.79 -6.90 1.90
CA ILE A 18 -4.67 -6.33 2.94
C ILE A 18 -6.07 -5.97 2.39
N SER A 19 -7.13 -6.20 3.19
CA SER A 19 -8.50 -5.91 2.77
C SER A 19 -8.94 -4.46 2.98
N SER A 20 -9.96 -4.01 2.23
CA SER A 20 -10.64 -2.72 2.44
C SER A 20 -11.17 -2.56 3.87
N LYS A 21 -11.62 -3.66 4.49
CA LYS A 21 -12.16 -3.66 5.86
C LYS A 21 -11.04 -3.37 6.88
N GLN A 22 -9.92 -4.06 6.79
CA GLN A 22 -8.77 -3.83 7.68
C GLN A 22 -8.20 -2.42 7.52
N LEU A 23 -8.15 -1.92 6.28
CA LEU A 23 -7.71 -0.55 6.01
C LEU A 23 -8.64 0.49 6.64
N LEU A 24 -9.95 0.25 6.61
CA LEU A 24 -10.95 1.10 7.28
C LEU A 24 -10.76 1.10 8.80
N GLU A 25 -10.52 -0.06 9.40
CA GLU A 25 -10.31 -0.21 10.85
C GLU A 25 -9.06 0.56 11.33
N VAL A 26 -7.99 0.56 10.54
CA VAL A 26 -6.71 1.20 10.91
C VAL A 26 -6.65 2.70 10.58
N ARG A 27 -7.24 3.12 9.45
CA ARG A 27 -7.11 4.50 8.93
C ARG A 27 -8.39 5.33 9.02
N GLY A 28 -9.51 4.73 9.38
CA GLY A 28 -10.82 5.39 9.40
C GLY A 28 -11.40 5.63 8.00
N SER A 29 -12.54 6.30 7.94
CA SER A 29 -13.36 6.48 6.72
C SER A 29 -12.63 7.22 5.58
N GLY A 30 -11.66 8.08 5.89
CA GLY A 30 -10.87 8.82 4.89
C GLY A 30 -10.01 7.92 3.99
N VAL A 31 -9.83 6.64 4.35
CA VAL A 31 -9.02 5.69 3.59
C VAL A 31 -9.53 5.47 2.16
N TYR A 32 -10.83 5.56 1.92
CA TYR A 32 -11.41 5.37 0.60
C TYR A 32 -10.95 6.44 -0.40
N THR A 33 -10.82 7.68 0.06
CA THR A 33 -10.25 8.78 -0.75
C THR A 33 -8.80 8.52 -1.07
N HIS A 34 -8.01 8.07 -0.09
CA HIS A 34 -6.61 7.70 -0.31
C HIS A 34 -6.47 6.54 -1.30
N LEU A 35 -7.30 5.49 -1.16
CA LEU A 35 -7.30 4.34 -2.06
C LEU A 35 -7.66 4.73 -3.50
N LYS A 36 -8.59 5.68 -3.67
CA LYS A 36 -8.93 6.23 -4.98
C LYS A 36 -7.74 6.97 -5.61
N GLU A 37 -7.09 7.86 -4.86
CA GLU A 37 -5.89 8.61 -5.31
C GLU A 37 -4.74 7.65 -5.67
N LEU A 38 -4.46 6.66 -4.82
CA LEU A 38 -3.38 5.69 -5.03
C LEU A 38 -3.63 4.77 -6.24
N ARG A 39 -4.90 4.41 -6.49
CA ARG A 39 -5.27 3.68 -7.71
C ARG A 39 -5.13 4.53 -8.96
N GLN A 40 -5.55 5.80 -8.93
CA GLN A 40 -5.36 6.72 -10.07
C GLN A 40 -3.89 6.89 -10.42
N LEU A 41 -3.01 6.87 -9.42
CA LEU A 41 -1.56 6.93 -9.62
C LEU A 41 -0.94 5.59 -10.05
N ASN A 42 -1.73 4.51 -10.12
CA ASN A 42 -1.29 3.13 -10.38
C ASN A 42 -0.21 2.65 -9.40
N PHE A 43 -0.22 3.11 -8.16
CA PHE A 43 0.70 2.62 -7.11
C PHE A 43 0.17 1.40 -6.37
N ILE A 44 -1.15 1.24 -6.33
CA ILE A 44 -1.81 0.06 -5.77
C ILE A 44 -2.75 -0.54 -6.80
N GLU A 45 -2.90 -1.85 -6.71
CA GLU A 45 -3.93 -2.61 -7.39
C GLU A 45 -4.85 -3.27 -6.38
N HIS A 46 -5.93 -3.87 -6.87
CA HIS A 46 -6.82 -4.61 -6.02
C HIS A 46 -7.39 -5.81 -6.75
N GLN A 47 -7.62 -6.89 -6.01
CA GLN A 47 -8.34 -8.06 -6.44
C GLN A 47 -9.69 -8.11 -5.74
N ALA A 48 -10.76 -8.35 -6.50
CA ALA A 48 -12.07 -8.59 -5.93
C ALA A 48 -12.17 -10.03 -5.43
N VAL A 49 -12.45 -10.19 -4.14
CA VAL A 49 -12.69 -11.49 -3.50
C VAL A 49 -14.09 -11.43 -2.89
N GLY A 50 -15.08 -11.85 -3.69
CA GLY A 50 -16.49 -11.69 -3.38
C GLY A 50 -16.88 -10.22 -3.23
N ARG A 51 -17.36 -9.83 -2.04
CA ARG A 51 -17.72 -8.43 -1.72
C ARG A 51 -16.54 -7.59 -1.22
N LEU A 52 -15.41 -8.23 -0.92
CA LEU A 52 -14.22 -7.56 -0.39
C LEU A 52 -13.23 -7.25 -1.51
N ARG A 53 -12.44 -6.19 -1.28
CA ARG A 53 -11.33 -5.82 -2.14
C ARG A 53 -10.03 -6.01 -1.37
N ILE A 54 -9.11 -6.79 -1.93
CA ILE A 54 -7.77 -7.02 -1.38
C ILE A 54 -6.80 -6.15 -2.16
N TYR A 55 -5.96 -5.39 -1.47
CA TYR A 55 -5.04 -4.42 -2.04
C TYR A 55 -3.58 -4.89 -1.93
N SER A 56 -2.81 -4.58 -2.96
CA SER A 56 -1.38 -4.85 -3.09
C SER A 56 -0.69 -3.70 -3.82
N THR A 57 0.62 -3.54 -3.62
CA THR A 57 1.42 -2.59 -4.42
C THR A 57 1.75 -3.16 -5.79
N THR A 58 1.85 -2.28 -6.78
CA THR A 58 2.15 -2.63 -8.17
C THR A 58 3.65 -2.54 -8.47
N GLU A 59 4.06 -3.02 -9.64
CA GLU A 59 5.42 -2.81 -10.15
C GLU A 59 5.79 -1.32 -10.31
N LYS A 60 4.82 -0.47 -10.65
CA LYS A 60 5.06 0.97 -10.80
C LYS A 60 5.50 1.59 -9.48
N PHE A 61 4.88 1.18 -8.36
CA PHE A 61 5.32 1.58 -7.04
C PHE A 61 6.77 1.15 -6.78
N GLN A 62 7.12 -0.10 -7.08
CA GLN A 62 8.47 -0.60 -6.88
C GLN A 62 9.51 0.19 -7.68
N LYS A 63 9.24 0.43 -8.97
CA LYS A 63 10.09 1.25 -9.85
C LYS A 63 10.22 2.68 -9.35
N TYR A 64 9.13 3.32 -8.92
CA TYR A 64 9.12 4.69 -8.42
C TYR A 64 9.95 4.86 -7.15
N PHE A 65 9.94 3.87 -6.25
CA PHE A 65 10.67 3.91 -4.98
C PHE A 65 12.05 3.21 -5.03
N GLY A 66 12.50 2.75 -6.21
CA GLY A 66 13.80 2.06 -6.36
C GLY A 66 13.87 0.73 -5.60
N ILE A 67 12.73 0.05 -5.46
CA ILE A 67 12.64 -1.23 -4.78
C ILE A 67 12.95 -2.32 -5.80
N GLU A 68 14.22 -2.69 -5.89
CA GLU A 68 14.64 -3.89 -6.59
C GLU A 68 14.39 -5.13 -5.71
N GLY A 69 13.64 -6.09 -6.25
CA GLY A 69 13.43 -7.42 -5.67
C GLY A 69 11.99 -7.74 -5.28
N ASP A 70 11.81 -8.96 -4.77
CA ASP A 70 10.54 -9.52 -4.31
C ASP A 70 9.93 -8.70 -3.16
N VAL A 71 8.62 -8.78 -2.93
CA VAL A 71 7.92 -8.00 -1.87
C VAL A 71 8.51 -8.26 -0.47
N ASN A 72 9.15 -9.42 -0.27
CA ASN A 72 9.90 -9.74 0.95
C ASN A 72 11.19 -8.92 1.11
N ALA A 73 11.87 -8.56 0.02
CA ALA A 73 13.03 -7.66 0.03
C ALA A 73 12.63 -6.22 0.37
N LEU A 74 11.40 -5.80 0.01
CA LEU A 74 10.83 -4.52 0.41
C LEU A 74 10.68 -4.41 1.94
N LYS A 75 10.12 -5.44 2.59
CA LYS A 75 10.02 -5.50 4.05
C LYS A 75 11.41 -5.30 4.68
N GLN A 76 12.40 -6.06 4.23
CA GLN A 76 13.79 -5.96 4.71
C GLN A 76 14.39 -4.55 4.53
N LYS A 77 14.25 -3.92 3.36
CA LYS A 77 14.75 -2.56 3.09
C LYS A 77 14.07 -1.50 3.95
N LEU A 78 12.76 -1.61 4.20
CA LEU A 78 12.01 -0.69 5.07
C LEU A 78 12.46 -0.81 6.54
N PHE A 79 12.60 -2.04 7.06
CA PHE A 79 13.09 -2.25 8.43
C PHE A 79 14.54 -1.79 8.63
N LYS A 80 15.40 -1.92 7.61
CA LYS A 80 16.81 -1.47 7.69
C LYS A 80 16.94 0.06 7.73
N LYS A 81 15.98 0.80 7.15
CA LYS A 81 15.97 2.26 7.09
C LYS A 81 15.36 2.93 8.33
N ILE A 82 14.50 2.22 9.07
CA ILE A 82 13.86 2.69 10.31
C ILE A 82 14.80 2.56 11.53
N ARG A 83 15.85 1.73 11.44
CA ARG A 83 16.75 1.38 12.55
C ARG A 83 18.02 2.24 12.65
N LYS A 84 18.06 3.43 12.04
CA LYS A 84 19.22 4.33 12.10
C LYS A 84 18.84 5.70 12.63
#